data_AF-A0A9X2YRU3-F1
#
_entry.id   AF-A0A9X2YRU3-F1
#
_cell.length_a   1.000
_cell.length_b   1.000
_cell.length_c   1.000
_cell.angle_alpha   90.00
_cell.angle_beta   90.00
_cell.angle_gamma   90.00
#
_symmetry.space_group_name_H-M   'P 1'
#
loop_
_entity.id
_entity.type
_entity.pdbx_description
1 polymer ?
#
loop_
_entity_poly.entity_id
_entity_poly.type
_entity_poly.pdbx_seq_one_letter_code
_entity_poly.pdbx_strand_id
1 'polypeptide(L)'
;MSLTKCGLVACSAAVALLLGAQLLPAVALADPDVTGQSADAPAPPPDATADLGPGPYNVVYRARVDGVSRGATISYAIADGQVNTATPTMVPGRTFEATGVVTNARDAGMQVAIQWPYSASLHCEILANDQIIAEADQFVAPRLTPQHNDPGYGVLSCGTVTNFPTGNTAPIDDPAPAPAPPAPDAPAPAPAG
;
A
#
# COMPACT_ATOMS: atom_id res chain seq x y z
N MET A 1 -85.01 -19.24 -35.91
CA MET A 1 -85.09 -17.84 -35.45
C MET A 1 -83.71 -17.49 -34.92
N SER A 2 -82.79 -16.96 -35.74
CA SER A 2 -82.67 -15.57 -36.21
C SER A 2 -82.16 -14.59 -35.16
N LEU A 3 -80.92 -14.15 -35.39
CA LEU A 3 -80.34 -12.81 -35.21
C LEU A 3 -80.49 -12.11 -33.86
N THR A 4 -79.35 -11.84 -33.19
CA THR A 4 -78.89 -10.44 -33.07
C THR A 4 -77.38 -10.35 -32.87
N LYS A 5 -76.77 -9.43 -33.63
CA LYS A 5 -75.36 -9.01 -33.66
C LYS A 5 -75.22 -7.66 -32.95
N CYS A 6 -73.97 -7.28 -32.66
CA CYS A 6 -73.44 -5.98 -32.20
C CYS A 6 -73.13 -5.95 -30.69
N GLY A 7 -71.94 -5.61 -30.21
CA GLY A 7 -70.70 -5.15 -30.85
C GLY A 7 -69.77 -4.52 -29.79
N LEU A 8 -68.46 -4.53 -30.07
CA LEU A 8 -67.38 -3.71 -29.46
C LEU A 8 -67.14 -3.96 -27.94
N VAL A 9 -65.95 -4.31 -27.44
CA VAL A 9 -64.65 -3.59 -27.44
C VAL A 9 -63.64 -4.60 -26.86
N ALA A 10 -62.71 -5.15 -27.63
CA ALA A 10 -61.29 -4.76 -27.71
C ALA A 10 -60.56 -4.49 -26.38
N CYS A 11 -59.49 -5.28 -26.13
CA CYS A 11 -58.32 -4.93 -25.32
C CYS A 11 -58.47 -4.88 -23.79
N SER A 12 -58.36 -6.02 -23.11
CA SER A 12 -57.91 -6.07 -21.70
C SER A 12 -57.15 -7.35 -21.32
N ALA A 13 -56.42 -7.98 -22.27
CA ALA A 13 -55.70 -9.23 -21.99
C ALA A 13 -54.19 -9.06 -21.74
N ALA A 14 -53.65 -7.83 -21.73
CA ALA A 14 -52.19 -7.61 -21.72
C ALA A 14 -51.59 -7.04 -20.41
N VAL A 15 -52.39 -6.79 -19.36
CA VAL A 15 -51.86 -6.13 -18.14
C VAL A 15 -51.83 -7.04 -16.89
N ALA A 16 -52.56 -8.15 -16.87
CA ALA A 16 -52.58 -9.04 -15.70
C ALA A 16 -51.42 -10.05 -15.63
N LEU A 17 -50.61 -10.20 -16.68
CA LEU A 17 -49.47 -11.14 -16.71
C LEU A 17 -48.10 -10.49 -16.42
N LEU A 18 -48.03 -9.18 -16.25
CA LEU A 18 -46.78 -8.47 -15.96
C LEU A 18 -46.58 -8.07 -14.49
N LEU A 19 -47.57 -8.30 -13.61
CA LEU A 19 -47.45 -8.00 -12.17
C LEU A 19 -47.27 -9.24 -11.27
N GLY A 20 -47.25 -10.46 -11.84
CA GLY A 20 -47.12 -11.71 -11.07
C GLY A 20 -45.68 -12.24 -10.92
N ALA A 21 -44.71 -11.68 -11.65
CA ALA A 21 -43.35 -12.22 -11.72
C ALA A 21 -42.36 -11.63 -10.71
N GLN A 22 -42.79 -10.71 -9.83
CA GLN A 22 -41.89 -9.99 -8.90
C GLN A 22 -41.96 -10.51 -7.45
N LEU A 23 -42.70 -11.59 -7.18
CA LEU A 23 -42.89 -12.13 -5.82
C LEU A 23 -42.42 -13.59 -5.66
N LEU A 24 -41.58 -14.08 -6.58
CA LEU A 24 -40.86 -15.32 -6.35
C LEU A 24 -39.49 -14.98 -5.75
N PRO A 25 -39.15 -15.48 -4.56
CA PRO A 25 -37.76 -15.41 -4.12
C PRO A 25 -36.95 -16.20 -5.14
N ALA A 26 -35.98 -15.54 -5.77
CA ALA A 26 -34.98 -16.23 -6.55
C ALA A 26 -34.20 -17.13 -5.58
N VAL A 27 -34.62 -18.40 -5.46
CA VAL A 27 -33.76 -19.45 -4.94
C VAL A 27 -32.72 -19.71 -6.03
N ALA A 28 -31.68 -18.88 -6.03
CA ALA A 28 -30.44 -19.20 -6.70
C ALA A 28 -29.93 -20.48 -6.03
N LEU A 29 -30.16 -21.62 -6.68
CA LEU A 29 -29.38 -22.83 -6.44
C LEU A 29 -27.95 -22.47 -6.83
N ALA A 30 -27.18 -22.02 -5.85
CA ALA A 30 -25.75 -21.84 -5.99
C ALA A 30 -25.15 -23.20 -6.36
N ASP A 31 -24.56 -23.26 -7.55
CA ASP A 31 -23.61 -24.27 -7.96
C ASP A 31 -22.54 -24.42 -6.86
N PRO A 32 -22.30 -25.61 -6.29
CA PRO A 32 -21.31 -25.77 -5.25
C PRO A 32 -19.91 -25.84 -5.87
N ASP A 33 -19.46 -24.73 -6.46
CA ASP A 33 -18.06 -24.54 -6.88
C ASP A 33 -17.66 -23.05 -6.82
N VAL A 34 -18.17 -22.33 -5.83
CA VAL A 34 -17.64 -21.03 -5.43
C VAL A 34 -17.03 -21.18 -4.04
N THR A 35 -15.73 -21.45 -4.03
CA THR A 35 -14.84 -21.14 -2.91
C THR A 35 -15.21 -19.75 -2.40
N GLY A 36 -15.75 -19.69 -1.19
CA GLY A 36 -16.05 -18.43 -0.52
C GLY A 36 -14.77 -17.64 -0.35
N GLN A 37 -14.53 -16.69 -1.26
CA GLN A 37 -13.47 -15.71 -1.11
C GLN A 37 -14.00 -14.65 -0.15
N SER A 38 -13.90 -14.95 1.14
CA SER A 38 -13.95 -13.95 2.19
C SER A 38 -12.97 -12.84 1.81
N ALA A 39 -13.46 -11.60 1.68
CA ALA A 39 -12.65 -10.40 1.48
C ALA A 39 -11.81 -10.01 2.71
N ASP A 40 -11.52 -10.98 3.59
CA ASP A 40 -10.86 -10.80 4.89
C ASP A 40 -9.93 -11.99 5.22
N ALA A 41 -9.68 -12.89 4.26
CA ALA A 41 -8.62 -13.87 4.39
C ALA A 41 -7.29 -13.21 4.03
N PRO A 42 -6.26 -13.24 4.90
CA PRO A 42 -4.90 -12.90 4.49
C PRO A 42 -4.58 -13.68 3.22
N ALA A 43 -4.11 -12.98 2.19
CA ALA A 43 -3.56 -13.66 1.02
C ALA A 43 -2.52 -14.69 1.51
N PRO A 44 -2.53 -15.93 1.02
CA PRO A 44 -1.46 -16.87 1.35
C PRO A 44 -0.13 -16.18 1.04
N PRO A 45 0.87 -16.23 1.94
CA PRO A 45 2.15 -15.61 1.68
C PRO A 45 2.64 -16.12 0.33
N PRO A 46 3.15 -15.24 -0.57
CA PRO A 46 3.73 -15.69 -1.81
C PRO A 46 4.75 -16.78 -1.47
N ASP A 47 4.75 -17.87 -2.23
CA ASP A 47 5.70 -18.97 -2.06
C ASP A 47 7.11 -18.37 -1.98
N ALA A 48 7.65 -18.25 -0.76
CA ALA A 48 8.94 -17.62 -0.47
C ALA A 48 10.15 -18.45 -0.96
N THR A 49 9.90 -19.32 -1.95
CA THR A 49 10.85 -20.25 -2.55
C THR A 49 10.74 -20.20 -4.07
N ALA A 50 10.47 -19.01 -4.62
CA ALA A 50 10.75 -18.83 -6.04
C ALA A 50 12.27 -19.04 -6.24
N ASP A 51 12.64 -20.01 -7.07
CA ASP A 51 14.02 -20.20 -7.49
C ASP A 51 14.38 -19.05 -8.42
N LEU A 52 14.97 -18.01 -7.84
CA LEU A 52 15.35 -16.79 -8.53
C LEU A 52 16.58 -17.00 -9.45
N GLY A 53 17.15 -18.21 -9.47
CA GLY A 53 18.40 -18.51 -10.18
C GLY A 53 19.63 -17.90 -9.48
N PRO A 54 20.83 -18.06 -10.05
CA PRO A 54 22.04 -17.46 -9.49
C PRO A 54 22.05 -15.92 -9.66
N GLY A 55 22.51 -15.20 -8.63
CA GLY A 55 22.50 -13.73 -8.56
C GLY A 55 23.51 -13.03 -9.49
N PRO A 56 23.61 -11.68 -9.45
CA PRO A 56 22.92 -10.74 -8.54
C PRO A 56 21.45 -10.51 -8.90
N TYR A 57 20.65 -10.08 -7.91
CA TYR A 57 19.22 -9.83 -8.08
C TYR A 57 18.94 -8.34 -8.18
N ASN A 58 18.15 -7.94 -9.17
CA ASN A 58 17.57 -6.60 -9.20
C ASN A 58 16.40 -6.56 -8.24
N VAL A 59 16.47 -5.70 -7.23
CA VAL A 59 15.43 -5.60 -6.20
C VAL A 59 14.66 -4.30 -6.36
N VAL A 60 13.34 -4.41 -6.38
CA VAL A 60 12.41 -3.29 -6.33
C VAL A 60 11.75 -3.26 -4.96
N TYR A 61 11.79 -2.11 -4.32
CA TYR A 61 11.20 -1.83 -3.02
C TYR A 61 10.00 -0.92 -3.20
N ARG A 62 8.84 -1.35 -2.72
CA ARG A 62 7.59 -0.59 -2.80
C ARG A 62 6.98 -0.39 -1.44
N ALA A 63 6.63 0.84 -1.13
CA ALA A 63 5.95 1.16 0.13
C ALA A 63 4.76 2.07 -0.09
N ARG A 64 3.68 1.83 0.65
CA ARG A 64 2.53 2.73 0.74
C ARG A 64 2.26 3.09 2.19
N VAL A 65 1.79 4.31 2.37
CA VAL A 65 1.35 4.84 3.66
C VAL A 65 -0.01 5.49 3.42
N ASP A 66 -1.05 4.77 3.82
CA ASP A 66 -2.44 5.14 3.55
C ASP A 66 -3.10 5.63 4.84
N GLY A 67 -3.31 6.94 4.93
CA GLY A 67 -3.92 7.58 6.10
C GLY A 67 -3.40 8.99 6.34
N VAL A 68 -3.62 9.50 7.55
CA VAL A 68 -3.09 10.80 7.97
C VAL A 68 -1.72 10.55 8.59
N SER A 69 -0.68 10.56 7.76
CA SER A 69 0.72 10.38 8.18
C SER A 69 1.56 11.65 8.01
N ARG A 70 2.59 11.80 8.85
CA ARG A 70 3.72 12.72 8.61
C ARG A 70 5.04 12.04 8.91
N GLY A 71 6.12 12.66 8.43
CA GLY A 71 7.49 12.21 8.70
C GLY A 71 7.73 10.76 8.27
N ALA A 72 7.13 10.34 7.15
CA ALA A 72 7.32 9.00 6.64
C ALA A 72 8.81 8.81 6.28
N THR A 73 9.40 7.76 6.83
CA THR A 73 10.79 7.38 6.57
C THR A 73 10.79 5.97 5.99
N ILE A 74 11.50 5.78 4.88
CA ILE A 74 11.60 4.49 4.21
C ILE A 74 13.08 4.18 4.09
N SER A 75 13.51 3.17 4.83
CA SER A 75 14.85 2.61 4.74
C SER A 75 14.79 1.33 3.92
N TYR A 76 15.76 1.09 3.05
CA TYR A 76 15.83 -0.10 2.20
C TYR A 76 17.28 -0.46 1.86
N ALA A 77 17.55 -1.73 1.58
CA ALA A 77 18.88 -2.20 1.19
C ALA A 77 19.19 -1.82 -0.27
N ILE A 78 20.20 -0.98 -0.49
CA ILE A 78 20.61 -0.58 -1.84
C ILE A 78 21.66 -1.52 -2.44
N ALA A 79 22.48 -2.12 -1.58
CA ALA A 79 23.48 -3.14 -1.86
C ALA A 79 23.75 -3.97 -0.60
N ASP A 80 24.59 -5.01 -0.70
CA ASP A 80 24.90 -5.90 0.42
C ASP A 80 25.43 -5.10 1.63
N GLY A 81 24.68 -5.18 2.75
CA GLY A 81 25.01 -4.46 3.98
C GLY A 81 24.85 -2.93 3.93
N GLN A 82 24.45 -2.35 2.80
CA GLN A 82 24.27 -0.91 2.63
C GLN A 82 22.79 -0.54 2.62
N VAL A 83 22.39 0.37 3.51
CA VAL A 83 21.03 0.89 3.62
C VAL A 83 20.97 2.32 3.09
N ASN A 84 19.93 2.63 2.33
CA ASN A 84 19.55 4.01 2.01
C ASN A 84 18.25 4.38 2.73
N THR A 85 18.09 5.65 3.07
CA THR A 85 16.89 6.16 3.75
C THR A 85 16.32 7.35 2.99
N ALA A 86 15.04 7.29 2.68
CA ALA A 86 14.29 8.36 2.04
C ALA A 86 13.19 8.89 2.98
N THR A 87 12.86 10.18 2.86
CA THR A 87 11.78 10.83 3.62
C THR A 87 10.72 11.41 2.67
N PRO A 88 10.00 10.57 1.91
CA PRO A 88 9.06 11.04 0.90
C PRO A 88 7.82 11.67 1.53
N THR A 89 7.22 12.63 0.81
CA THR A 89 5.86 13.08 1.10
C THR A 89 4.87 12.01 0.67
N MET A 90 4.41 11.20 1.61
CA MET A 90 3.41 10.17 1.36
C MET A 90 2.01 10.81 1.40
N VAL A 91 1.36 10.83 0.24
CA VAL A 91 -0.06 11.20 0.11
C VAL A 91 -0.82 9.87 -0.07
N PRO A 92 -2.02 9.70 0.53
CA PRO A 92 -2.80 8.48 0.35
C PRO A 92 -2.91 8.05 -1.12
N GLY A 93 -2.70 6.76 -1.39
CA GLY A 93 -2.71 6.21 -2.75
C GLY A 93 -1.41 6.42 -3.55
N ARG A 94 -0.38 7.08 -3.00
CA ARG A 94 0.96 7.13 -3.63
C ARG A 94 1.83 5.99 -3.13
N THR A 95 2.50 5.33 -4.08
CA THR A 95 3.55 4.34 -3.81
C THR A 95 4.90 5.01 -3.91
N PHE A 96 5.73 4.82 -2.88
CA PHE A 96 7.17 5.00 -3.00
C PHE A 96 7.76 3.77 -3.67
N GLU A 97 8.63 3.99 -4.64
CA GLU A 97 9.37 2.92 -5.33
C GLU A 97 10.85 3.27 -5.40
N ALA A 98 11.71 2.30 -5.09
CA ALA A 98 13.15 2.42 -5.23
C ALA A 98 13.77 1.08 -5.65
N THR A 99 14.97 1.12 -6.19
CA THR A 99 15.68 -0.06 -6.67
C THR A 99 17.02 -0.25 -5.95
N GLY A 100 17.43 -1.51 -5.81
CA GLY A 100 18.74 -1.91 -5.32
C GLY A 100 19.25 -3.16 -6.04
N VAL A 101 20.49 -3.56 -5.77
CA VAL A 101 21.06 -4.80 -6.30
C VAL A 101 21.77 -5.53 -5.16
N VAL A 102 21.35 -6.77 -4.89
CA VAL A 102 21.90 -7.60 -3.80
C VAL A 102 22.43 -8.92 -4.35
N THR A 103 23.44 -9.47 -3.69
CA THR A 103 24.04 -10.76 -4.10
C THR A 103 23.14 -11.93 -3.70
N ASN A 104 22.39 -11.80 -2.59
CA ASN A 104 21.43 -12.79 -2.12
C ASN A 104 20.07 -12.12 -1.90
N ALA A 105 19.01 -12.67 -2.51
CA ALA A 105 17.65 -12.15 -2.34
C ALA A 105 17.22 -12.10 -0.87
N ARG A 106 17.75 -12.99 -0.01
CA ARG A 106 17.47 -12.98 1.43
C ARG A 106 18.05 -11.76 2.16
N ASP A 107 19.02 -11.07 1.57
CA ASP A 107 19.62 -9.87 2.17
C ASP A 107 18.82 -8.61 1.83
N ALA A 108 17.80 -8.72 0.95
CA ALA A 108 16.88 -7.63 0.69
C ALA A 108 16.00 -7.36 1.91
N GLY A 109 15.86 -6.09 2.26
CA GLY A 109 15.04 -5.65 3.38
C GLY A 109 14.57 -4.22 3.21
N MET A 110 13.44 -3.92 3.86
CA MET A 110 12.83 -2.59 3.89
C MET A 110 12.15 -2.36 5.23
N GLN A 111 12.25 -1.12 5.71
CA GLN A 111 11.54 -0.63 6.88
C GLN A 111 10.78 0.64 6.50
N VAL A 112 9.50 0.68 6.83
CA VAL A 112 8.61 1.83 6.66
C VAL A 112 8.24 2.34 8.04
N ALA A 113 8.49 3.61 8.29
CA ALA A 113 8.20 4.27 9.56
C ALA A 113 7.35 5.52 9.35
N ILE A 114 6.41 5.79 10.25
CA ILE A 114 5.67 7.06 10.33
C ILE A 114 5.93 7.74 11.66
N GLN A 115 5.82 9.06 11.71
CA GLN A 115 5.99 9.81 12.94
C GLN A 115 4.83 9.54 13.92
N TRP A 116 5.11 9.45 15.22
CA TRP A 116 4.07 9.55 16.26
C TRP A 116 3.42 10.96 16.22
N PRO A 117 2.16 11.19 16.66
CA PRO A 117 1.11 10.25 17.04
C PRO A 117 0.23 9.86 15.83
N TYR A 118 0.77 9.95 14.62
CA TYR A 118 0.00 9.74 13.40
C TYR A 118 -0.38 8.27 13.21
N SER A 119 -1.47 8.06 12.47
CA SER A 119 -2.03 6.74 12.19
C SER A 119 -2.18 6.54 10.70
N ALA A 120 -1.77 5.38 10.22
CA ALA A 120 -1.91 4.98 8.82
C ALA A 120 -1.87 3.45 8.71
N SER A 121 -2.39 2.96 7.60
CA SER A 121 -2.05 1.63 7.10
C SER A 121 -0.71 1.72 6.39
N LEU A 122 0.25 0.91 6.84
CA LEU A 122 1.56 0.77 6.22
C LEU A 122 1.55 -0.51 5.39
N HIS A 123 2.09 -0.42 4.19
CA HIS A 123 2.29 -1.55 3.30
C HIS A 123 3.72 -1.50 2.78
N CYS A 124 4.39 -2.64 2.73
CA CYS A 124 5.73 -2.77 2.18
C CYS A 124 5.87 -4.07 1.38
N GLU A 125 6.45 -3.99 0.19
CA GLU A 125 6.58 -5.06 -0.78
C GLU A 125 8.00 -5.04 -1.37
N ILE A 126 8.64 -6.20 -1.46
CA ILE A 126 10.00 -6.38 -1.99
C ILE A 126 9.93 -7.40 -3.10
N LEU A 127 10.33 -6.98 -4.31
CA LEU A 127 10.41 -7.84 -5.48
C LEU A 127 11.87 -8.05 -5.86
N ALA A 128 12.30 -9.30 -6.03
CA ALA A 128 13.58 -9.63 -6.63
C ALA A 128 13.34 -10.20 -8.03
N ASN A 129 13.91 -9.60 -9.07
CA ASN A 129 13.66 -9.96 -10.46
C ASN A 129 12.16 -10.04 -10.77
N ASP A 130 11.39 -9.03 -10.34
CA ASP A 130 9.94 -8.93 -10.49
C ASP A 130 9.10 -9.99 -9.75
N GLN A 131 9.72 -10.79 -8.86
CA GLN A 131 9.03 -11.75 -8.02
C GLN A 131 8.98 -11.26 -6.57
N ILE A 132 7.78 -11.22 -5.99
CA ILE A 132 7.59 -10.81 -4.59
C ILE A 132 8.26 -11.84 -3.68
N ILE A 133 9.27 -11.40 -2.93
CA ILE A 133 10.01 -12.23 -1.97
C ILE A 133 9.67 -11.90 -0.52
N ALA A 134 9.11 -10.73 -0.26
CA ALA A 134 8.62 -10.32 1.04
C ALA A 134 7.54 -9.26 0.89
N GLU A 135 6.49 -9.37 1.70
CA GLU A 135 5.40 -8.41 1.76
C GLU A 135 4.88 -8.35 3.20
N ALA A 136 4.49 -7.17 3.65
CA ALA A 136 3.86 -7.00 4.94
C ALA A 136 2.91 -5.80 4.95
N ASP A 137 1.85 -5.93 5.73
CA ASP A 137 0.84 -4.90 5.97
C ASP A 137 0.62 -4.74 7.46
N GLN A 138 0.46 -3.49 7.91
CA GLN A 138 0.13 -3.19 9.29
C GLN A 138 -0.68 -1.90 9.41
N PHE A 139 -1.78 -1.96 10.15
CA PHE A 139 -2.45 -0.75 10.61
C PHE A 139 -1.80 -0.23 11.91
N VAL A 140 -1.41 1.04 11.89
CA VAL A 140 -0.85 1.74 13.06
C VAL A 140 -1.96 2.55 13.72
N ALA A 141 -2.48 2.06 14.84
CA ALA A 141 -3.48 2.76 15.62
C ALA A 141 -2.87 3.94 16.39
N PRO A 142 -3.59 5.08 16.53
CA PRO A 142 -3.13 6.20 17.35
C PRO A 142 -2.83 5.77 18.78
N ARG A 143 -1.72 6.27 19.36
CA ARG A 143 -1.39 6.07 20.78
C ARG A 143 -1.20 7.40 21.48
N LEU A 144 -1.67 7.45 22.72
CA LEU A 144 -1.55 8.62 23.59
C LEU A 144 -0.23 8.61 24.38
N THR A 145 0.40 7.45 24.53
CA THR A 145 1.70 7.33 25.20
C THR A 145 2.79 7.87 24.29
N PRO A 146 3.67 8.75 24.79
CA PRO A 146 4.79 9.26 24.01
C PRO A 146 5.69 8.15 23.48
N GLN A 147 6.26 8.39 22.30
CA GLN A 147 7.11 7.47 21.57
C GLN A 147 8.33 6.93 22.35
N HIS A 148 8.93 7.71 23.26
CA HIS A 148 10.05 7.22 24.08
C HIS A 148 9.68 6.00 24.95
N ASN A 149 8.39 5.78 25.20
CA ASN A 149 7.87 4.61 25.90
C ASN A 149 7.43 3.48 24.94
N ASP A 150 7.46 3.70 23.62
CA ASP A 150 7.05 2.77 22.57
C ASP A 150 7.92 2.97 21.30
N PRO A 151 9.20 2.57 21.33
CA PRO A 151 10.15 2.81 20.23
C PRO A 151 9.82 2.05 18.94
N GLY A 152 8.92 1.05 19.01
CA GLY A 152 8.42 0.31 17.85
C GLY A 152 7.16 0.92 17.22
N TYR A 153 6.62 2.01 17.76
CA TYR A 153 5.42 2.62 17.25
C TYR A 153 5.58 2.99 15.77
N GLY A 154 4.59 2.64 14.94
CA GLY A 154 4.53 3.11 13.56
C GLY A 154 5.66 2.62 12.67
N VAL A 155 6.33 1.52 13.02
CA VAL A 155 7.36 0.87 12.21
C VAL A 155 6.85 -0.47 11.68
N LEU A 156 6.95 -0.65 10.36
CA LEU A 156 6.70 -1.88 9.63
C LEU A 156 8.01 -2.33 8.98
N SER A 157 8.33 -3.62 9.05
CA SER A 157 9.52 -4.20 8.41
C SER A 157 9.14 -5.39 7.55
N CYS A 158 9.74 -5.52 6.38
CA CYS A 158 9.65 -6.67 5.49
C CYS A 158 11.05 -7.08 5.01
N GLY A 159 11.25 -8.37 4.81
CA GLY A 159 12.56 -8.94 4.49
C GLY A 159 13.54 -8.83 5.66
N THR A 160 14.83 -8.74 5.34
CA THR A 160 15.93 -8.75 6.33
C THR A 160 16.33 -7.34 6.74
N VAL A 161 16.03 -6.94 7.98
CA VAL A 161 16.25 -5.58 8.50
C VAL A 161 17.38 -5.47 9.54
N THR A 162 18.52 -6.13 9.31
CA THR A 162 19.61 -6.24 10.30
C THR A 162 20.38 -4.94 10.59
N ASN A 163 20.54 -4.04 9.61
CA ASN A 163 21.30 -2.79 9.74
C ASN A 163 20.42 -1.53 9.58
N PHE A 164 19.14 -1.66 9.92
CA PHE A 164 18.15 -0.59 9.72
C PHE A 164 18.04 0.28 10.98
N PRO A 165 17.57 1.53 10.86
CA PRO A 165 17.27 2.34 12.03
C PRO A 165 16.36 1.59 13.01
N THR A 166 16.69 1.65 14.30
CA THR A 166 15.81 1.16 15.35
C THR A 166 14.72 2.20 15.61
N GLY A 167 13.57 2.00 15.00
CA GLY A 167 12.38 2.79 15.33
C GLY A 167 12.27 4.13 14.59
N ASN A 168 11.20 4.84 14.89
CA ASN A 168 10.86 6.13 14.29
C ASN A 168 11.34 7.34 15.11
N THR A 169 12.43 7.24 15.90
CA THR A 169 12.81 8.11 17.05
C THR A 169 13.07 9.60 16.78
N ALA A 170 12.71 10.12 15.61
CA ALA A 170 12.85 11.54 15.29
C ALA A 170 12.00 12.39 16.28
N PRO A 171 12.63 13.28 17.07
CA PRO A 171 11.90 14.15 17.98
C PRO A 171 10.91 15.03 17.22
N ILE A 172 9.70 15.18 17.76
CA ILE A 172 8.67 16.09 17.19
C ILE A 172 8.98 17.55 17.53
N ASP A 173 9.75 17.76 18.60
CA ASP A 173 10.02 19.07 19.19
C ASP A 173 11.28 19.75 18.61
N ASP A 174 12.03 19.10 17.73
CA ASP A 174 13.18 19.74 17.09
C ASP A 174 12.68 20.72 16.02
N PRO A 175 12.98 22.03 16.14
CA PRO A 175 12.67 22.99 15.10
C PRO A 175 13.30 22.52 13.79
N ALA A 176 12.56 22.61 12.69
CA ALA A 176 13.12 22.36 11.36
C ALA A 176 14.46 23.10 11.21
N PRO A 177 15.52 22.46 10.67
CA PRO A 177 16.80 23.12 10.50
C PRO A 177 16.60 24.46 9.80
N ALA A 178 17.09 25.53 10.41
CA ALA A 178 17.01 26.85 9.82
C ALA A 178 17.63 26.79 8.41
N PRO A 179 17.03 27.43 7.39
CA PRO A 179 17.63 27.50 6.06
C PRO A 179 19.09 27.95 6.18
N ALA A 180 20.00 27.24 5.51
CA ALA A 180 21.39 27.63 5.47
C ALA A 180 21.47 29.09 4.97
N PRO A 181 22.27 29.96 5.61
CA PRO A 181 22.46 31.31 5.13
C PRO A 181 22.96 31.27 3.67
N PRO A 182 22.49 32.21 2.82
CA PRO A 182 22.93 32.26 1.43
C PRO A 182 24.45 32.33 1.38
N ALA A 183 25.05 31.55 0.47
CA ALA A 183 26.48 31.60 0.23
C ALA A 183 26.89 33.05 -0.10
N PRO A 184 28.03 33.55 0.42
CA PRO A 184 28.53 34.86 0.04
C PRO A 184 28.68 34.95 -1.48
N ASP A 185 28.21 36.04 -2.07
CA ASP A 185 28.38 36.31 -3.50
C ASP A 185 29.86 36.17 -3.88
N ALA A 186 30.14 35.35 -4.89
CA ALA A 186 31.48 35.22 -5.44
C ALA A 186 31.94 36.61 -5.95
N PRO A 187 33.18 37.05 -5.66
CA PRO A 187 33.69 38.31 -6.18
C PRO A 187 33.61 38.33 -7.71
N ALA A 188 33.06 39.42 -8.26
CA ALA A 188 32.99 39.63 -9.70
C ALA A 188 34.40 39.49 -10.32
N PRO A 189 34.53 38.82 -11.49
CA PRO A 189 35.82 38.69 -12.16
C PRO A 189 36.37 40.07 -12.51
N ALA A 190 37.66 40.28 -12.19
CA ALA A 190 38.36 41.51 -12.51
C ALA A 190 38.34 41.77 -14.03
N PRO A 191 38.20 43.04 -14.47
CA PRO A 191 38.26 43.35 -15.89
C PRO A 191 39.65 42.99 -16.44
N ALA A 192 39.67 42.26 -17.55
CA ALA A 192 40.90 42.01 -18.31
C ALA A 192 41.41 43.35 -18.86
N GLY A 193 42.63 43.71 -18.49
CA GLY A 193 43.38 44.84 -19.06
C GLY A 193 44.13 44.43 -20.33
#